data_AF-A0AAV2GLT7-F1
#
_entry.id   AF-A0AAV2GLT7-F1
#
_cell.length_a   1.000
_cell.length_b   1.000
_cell.length_c   1.000
_cell.angle_alpha   90.00
_cell.angle_beta   90.00
_cell.angle_gamma   90.00
#
_symmetry.space_group_name_H-M   'P 1'
#
loop_
_entity.id
_entity.type
_entity.pdbx_description
1 polymer ?
#
loop_
_entity_poly.entity_id
_entity_poly.type
_entity_poly.pdbx_seq_one_letter_code
_entity_poly.pdbx_strand_id
1 'polypeptide(L)'
;MGGKGEEKYELCACTMLWNQASVLKEWVMYHSWLGVERWFIYDNNSDDGIQDVADELNTRNHNVSRHVWRGSKRRRQGSRIVL
;
A
#
# COMPACT_ATOMS: atom_id res chain seq x y z
N MET A 1 -17.22 32.33 21.85
CA MET A 1 -16.42 32.16 20.63
C MET A 1 -15.85 30.75 20.66
N GLY A 2 -16.46 29.79 19.96
CA GLY A 2 -15.93 28.43 19.85
C GLY A 2 -14.96 28.39 18.68
N GLY A 3 -13.66 28.23 18.96
CA GLY A 3 -12.67 27.97 17.91
C GLY A 3 -13.03 26.67 17.21
N LYS A 4 -13.14 26.69 15.88
CA LYS A 4 -13.10 25.46 15.09
C LYS A 4 -11.76 24.81 15.39
N GLY A 5 -11.76 23.73 16.17
CA GLY A 5 -10.57 22.88 16.29
C GLY A 5 -10.19 22.43 14.88
N GLU A 6 -8.92 22.55 14.53
CA GLU A 6 -8.43 22.02 13.25
C GLU A 6 -8.75 20.52 13.22
N GLU A 7 -9.61 20.11 12.30
CA GLU A 7 -9.84 18.69 12.03
C GLU A 7 -8.53 18.10 11.51
N LYS A 8 -8.00 17.09 12.20
CA LYS A 8 -6.83 16.37 11.71
C LYS A 8 -7.25 15.48 10.54
N TYR A 9 -6.64 15.69 9.38
CA TYR A 9 -6.80 14.82 8.23
C TYR A 9 -5.76 13.69 8.27
N GLU A 10 -6.19 12.46 8.02
CA GLU A 10 -5.32 11.28 7.92
C GLU A 10 -4.66 11.25 6.53
N LEU A 11 -3.32 11.26 6.46
CA LEU A 11 -2.63 11.11 5.18
C LEU A 11 -2.58 9.64 4.76
N CYS A 12 -3.24 9.32 3.64
CA CYS A 12 -3.29 7.97 3.09
C CYS A 12 -2.44 7.84 1.82
N ALA A 13 -1.89 6.65 1.59
CA ALA A 13 -1.24 6.30 0.34
C ALA A 13 -1.86 5.05 -0.29
N CYS A 14 -2.10 5.12 -1.59
CA CYS A 14 -2.61 4.02 -2.40
C CYS A 14 -1.56 3.65 -3.44
N THR A 15 -1.17 2.38 -3.52
CA THR A 15 -0.21 1.92 -4.53
C THR A 15 -0.64 0.58 -5.12
N MET A 16 -0.36 0.38 -6.41
CA MET A 16 -0.60 -0.86 -7.12
C MET A 16 0.74 -1.52 -7.45
N LEU A 17 0.89 -2.81 -7.17
CA LEU A 17 2.18 -3.48 -7.34
C LEU A 17 2.04 -4.95 -7.77
N TRP A 18 3.12 -5.47 -8.34
CA TRP A 18 3.29 -6.88 -8.69
C TRP A 18 4.72 -7.31 -8.35
N ASN A 19 4.86 -8.32 -7.51
CA ASN A 19 6.11 -8.89 -7.05
C ASN A 19 7.13 -7.83 -6.54
N GLN A 20 6.68 -6.96 -5.61
CA GLN A 20 7.49 -5.89 -4.98
C GLN A 20 7.60 -6.03 -3.45
N ALA A 21 7.37 -7.21 -2.88
CA ALA A 21 7.41 -7.44 -1.44
C ALA A 21 8.77 -7.03 -0.82
N SER A 22 9.87 -7.25 -1.55
CA SER A 22 11.23 -6.92 -1.11
C SER A 22 11.45 -5.43 -0.83
N VAL A 23 10.78 -4.55 -1.58
CA VAL A 23 10.90 -3.08 -1.44
C VAL A 23 9.75 -2.45 -0.66
N LEU A 24 8.59 -3.13 -0.59
CA LEU A 24 7.38 -2.63 0.04
C LEU A 24 7.61 -2.26 1.52
N LYS A 25 8.38 -3.07 2.23
CA LYS A 25 8.68 -2.84 3.65
C LYS A 25 9.41 -1.52 3.89
N GLU A 26 10.51 -1.30 3.18
CA GLU A 26 11.30 -0.07 3.31
C GLU A 26 10.47 1.15 2.89
N TRP A 27 9.72 1.02 1.79
CA TRP A 27 8.87 2.08 1.28
C TRP A 27 7.79 2.50 2.29
N VAL A 28 7.08 1.55 2.90
CA VAL A 28 6.07 1.84 3.93
C VAL A 28 6.71 2.47 5.16
N MET A 29 7.81 1.91 5.66
CA MET A 29 8.47 2.44 6.86
C MET A 29 8.95 3.89 6.67
N TYR A 30 9.62 4.16 5.54
CA TYR A 30 10.15 5.49 5.24
C TYR A 30 9.05 6.55 5.13
N HIS A 31 7.95 6.25 4.45
CA HIS A 31 6.87 7.21 4.26
C HIS A 31 5.93 7.31 5.46
N SER A 32 5.80 6.28 6.29
CA SER A 32 5.14 6.42 7.59
C SER A 32 5.90 7.37 8.50
N TRP A 33 7.24 7.39 8.43
CA TRP A 33 8.03 8.40 9.13
C TRP A 33 7.77 9.84 8.62
N LEU A 34 7.42 9.99 7.34
CA LEU A 34 7.01 11.28 6.75
C LEU A 34 5.55 11.69 7.07
N GLY A 35 4.79 10.82 7.75
CA GLY A 35 3.43 11.11 8.19
C GLY A 35 2.32 10.39 7.42
N VAL A 36 2.62 9.38 6.59
CA VAL A 36 1.56 8.52 6.01
C VAL A 36 1.04 7.56 7.08
N GLU A 37 -0.27 7.62 7.32
CA GLU A 37 -0.95 6.95 8.43
C GLU A 37 -1.74 5.69 8.00
N ARG A 38 -2.09 5.57 6.71
CA ARG A 38 -2.83 4.41 6.18
C ARG A 38 -2.46 4.05 4.76
N TRP A 39 -2.41 2.74 4.51
CA TRP A 39 -2.00 2.19 3.22
C TRP A 39 -3.06 1.31 2.60
N PHE A 40 -3.26 1.52 1.30
CA PHE A 40 -4.08 0.65 0.45
C PHE A 40 -3.20 0.07 -0.65
N ILE A 41 -2.89 -1.22 -0.52
CA ILE A 41 -2.07 -1.96 -1.48
C ILE A 41 -2.99 -2.71 -2.44
N TYR A 42 -2.99 -2.31 -3.70
CA TYR A 42 -3.65 -3.03 -4.78
C TYR A 42 -2.68 -4.05 -5.37
N ASP A 43 -2.83 -5.30 -4.97
CA ASP A 43 -1.94 -6.37 -5.38
C ASP A 43 -2.44 -7.04 -6.66
N ASN A 44 -1.59 -7.06 -7.69
CA ASN A 44 -1.84 -7.74 -8.96
C ASN A 44 -1.42 -9.22 -8.90
N ASN A 45 -1.97 -9.96 -7.94
CA ASN A 45 -1.74 -11.39 -7.75
C ASN A 45 -0.25 -11.77 -7.63
N SER A 46 0.46 -11.10 -6.73
CA SER A 46 1.87 -11.39 -6.44
C SER A 46 2.05 -12.75 -5.76
N ASP A 47 3.20 -13.37 -6.00
CA ASP A 47 3.61 -14.68 -5.46
C ASP A 47 4.92 -14.64 -4.65
N ASP A 48 5.36 -13.43 -4.27
CA ASP A 48 6.65 -13.13 -3.64
C ASP A 48 6.57 -12.93 -2.12
N GLY A 49 5.51 -13.40 -1.47
CA GLY A 49 5.33 -13.27 -0.02
C GLY A 49 4.81 -11.91 0.44
N ILE A 50 4.18 -11.13 -0.44
CA ILE A 50 3.60 -9.82 -0.09
C ILE A 50 2.63 -9.85 1.11
N GLN A 51 1.92 -10.97 1.32
CA GLN A 51 1.03 -11.12 2.47
C GLN A 51 1.81 -11.04 3.78
N ASP A 52 2.90 -11.78 3.87
CA ASP A 52 3.74 -11.85 5.07
C ASP A 52 4.35 -10.48 5.37
N VAL A 53 4.76 -9.74 4.34
CA VAL A 53 5.26 -8.37 4.49
C VAL A 53 4.16 -7.42 4.98
N ALA A 54 2.94 -7.51 4.44
CA ALA A 54 1.82 -6.69 4.89
C ALA A 54 1.44 -6.99 6.35
N ASP A 55 1.45 -8.26 6.74
CA ASP A 55 1.18 -8.69 8.11
C ASP A 55 2.28 -8.22 9.07
N GLU A 56 3.56 -8.33 8.68
CA GLU A 56 4.68 -7.79 9.46
C GLU A 56 4.51 -6.27 9.67
N LEU A 57 4.18 -5.51 8.63
CA LEU A 57 3.95 -4.07 8.75
C LEU A 57 2.77 -3.73 9.68
N ASN A 58 1.72 -4.55 9.68
CA ASN A 58 0.59 -4.37 10.59
C ASN A 58 0.95 -4.68 12.05
N THR A 59 1.84 -5.64 12.33
CA THR A 59 2.36 -5.84 13.70
C THR A 59 3.11 -4.62 14.24
N ARG A 60 3.67 -3.80 13.33
CA ARG A 60 4.34 -2.53 13.63
C ARG A 60 3.40 -1.32 13.57
N ASN A 61 2.09 -1.55 13.49
CA ASN A 61 1.06 -0.53 13.51
C ASN A 61 1.07 0.43 12.30
N HIS A 62 1.47 -0.05 11.12
CA HIS A 62 1.45 0.74 9.87
C HIS A 62 0.08 0.78 9.17
N ASN A 63 -0.96 0.05 9.59
CA ASN A 63 -2.32 0.14 9.04
C ASN A 63 -2.38 -0.09 7.52
N VAL A 64 -1.91 -1.26 7.10
CA VAL A 64 -1.83 -1.72 5.72
C VAL A 64 -3.02 -2.61 5.37
N SER A 65 -3.79 -2.20 4.36
CA SER A 65 -4.86 -3.00 3.78
C SER A 65 -4.45 -3.51 2.39
N ARG A 66 -4.44 -4.83 2.20
CA ARG A 66 -4.19 -5.47 0.91
C ARG A 66 -5.52 -5.77 0.21
N HIS A 67 -5.64 -5.29 -1.03
CA HIS A 67 -6.74 -5.57 -1.92
C HIS A 67 -6.21 -6.34 -3.13
N VAL A 68 -6.51 -7.64 -3.20
CA VAL A 68 -6.18 -8.44 -4.38
C VAL A 68 -7.08 -7.99 -5.52
N TRP A 69 -6.47 -7.47 -6.58
CA TRP A 69 -7.21 -7.07 -7.77
C TRP A 69 -7.69 -8.31 -8.54
N ARG A 70 -8.93 -8.71 -8.28
CA ARG A 70 -9.62 -9.79 -9.01
C ARG A 70 -10.18 -9.23 -10.32
N GLY A 71 -9.32 -9.01 -11.32
CA GLY A 71 -9.74 -8.45 -12.62
C GLY A 71 -8.96 -8.97 -13.82
N SER A 72 -9.46 -10.08 -14.39
CA SER A 72 -9.33 -10.57 -15.77
C SER A 72 -7.95 -10.55 -16.43
N LYS A 73 -7.34 -11.73 -16.44
CA LYS A 73 -6.34 -12.20 -17.42
C LYS A 73 -6.68 -11.73 -18.85
N ARG A 74 -6.14 -10.58 -19.27
CA ARG A 74 -5.86 -10.28 -20.68
C ARG A 74 -4.82 -9.18 -20.81
N ARG A 75 -3.53 -9.54 -20.75
CA ARG A 75 -2.51 -8.80 -21.49
C ARG A 75 -1.70 -9.78 -22.33
N ARG A 76 -1.83 -9.63 -23.66
CA ARG A 76 -0.83 -10.09 -24.62
C ARG A 76 0.50 -9.42 -24.23
N GLN A 77 1.61 -10.15 -24.43
CA GLN A 77 2.97 -9.68 -24.23
C GLN A 77 3.14 -8.22 -24.66
N GLY A 78 3.81 -7.42 -23.82
CA GLY A 78 4.49 -6.21 -24.29
C GLY A 78 3.84 -4.85 -24.01
N SER A 79 3.17 -4.63 -22.88
CA SER A 79 3.25 -3.27 -22.32
C SER A 79 3.18 -3.27 -20.79
N ARG A 80 4.20 -2.64 -20.24
CA ARG A 80 4.37 -2.30 -18.85
C ARG A 80 3.55 -1.03 -18.65
N ILE A 81 2.34 -1.16 -18.08
CA ILE A 81 1.69 -0.02 -17.44
C ILE A 81 2.12 -0.11 -15.98
N VAL A 82 3.06 0.76 -15.60
CA VAL A 82 3.21 1.20 -14.22
C VAL A 82 2.51 2.57 -14.22
N LEU A 83 1.42 2.73 -13.48
CA LEU A 83 1.10 4.03 -12.90
C LEU A 83 1.90 4.11 -11.60
#